data_AF-A0A4U8UE01-F1
#
_entry.id   AF-A0A4U8UE01-F1
#
_cell.length_a   1.000
_cell.length_b   1.000
_cell.length_c   1.000
_cell.angle_alpha   90.00
_cell.angle_beta   90.00
_cell.angle_gamma   90.00
#
_symmetry.space_group_name_H-M   'P 1'
#
loop_
_entity.id
_entity.type
_entity.pdbx_description
1 polymer ?
#
loop_
_entity_poly.entity_id
_entity_poly.type
_entity_poly.pdbx_seq_one_letter_code
_entity_poly.pdbx_strand_id
1 'polypeptide(L)'
;MKQNRIFAYILLKNNINPKNMFFDKKRQCYCVINGESWWRYYIKSNILGISKKEMLYRGYSYEKQILEKLFRLHFDKVNNTIKLVQLHK
;
A
#
# COMPACT_ATOMS: atom_id res chain seq x y z
N MET A 1 9.36 12.18 -10.73
CA MET A 1 7.98 12.41 -10.24
C MET A 1 8.03 12.85 -8.78
N LYS A 2 7.23 13.85 -8.34
CA LYS A 2 7.03 14.10 -6.91
C LYS A 2 6.47 12.82 -6.26
N GLN A 3 6.96 12.40 -5.09
CA GLN A 3 6.62 11.12 -4.45
C GLN A 3 5.11 10.92 -4.23
N ASN A 4 4.36 12.01 -4.00
CA ASN A 4 2.90 11.99 -3.92
C ASN A 4 2.22 11.55 -5.24
N ARG A 5 2.83 11.87 -6.39
CA ARG A 5 2.32 11.46 -7.72
C ARG A 5 2.51 9.97 -7.97
N ILE A 6 3.55 9.36 -7.39
CA ILE A 6 3.78 7.91 -7.50
C ILE A 6 2.66 7.15 -6.81
N PHE A 7 2.31 7.51 -5.57
CA PHE A 7 1.23 6.83 -4.86
C PHE A 7 -0.12 7.06 -5.52
N ALA A 8 -0.42 8.29 -5.98
CA ALA A 8 -1.63 8.56 -6.74
C ALA A 8 -1.72 7.72 -8.03
N TYR A 9 -0.61 7.57 -8.75
CA TYR A 9 -0.54 6.72 -9.95
C TYR A 9 -0.81 5.25 -9.63
N ILE A 10 -0.24 4.73 -8.54
CA ILE A 10 -0.48 3.35 -8.09
C ILE A 10 -1.97 3.15 -7.78
N LEU A 11 -2.61 4.08 -7.07
CA LEU A 11 -4.04 4.01 -6.75
C LEU A 11 -4.89 4.00 -8.03
N LEU A 12 -4.61 4.90 -8.98
CA LEU A 12 -5.32 4.96 -10.27
C LEU A 12 -5.19 3.65 -11.06
N LYS A 13 -4.00 3.04 -11.09
CA LYS A 13 -3.78 1.74 -11.74
C LYS A 13 -4.57 0.59 -11.10
N ASN A 14 -5.01 0.75 -9.85
CA ASN A 14 -5.80 -0.23 -9.11
C ASN A 14 -7.27 0.22 -8.95
N ASN A 15 -7.75 1.16 -9.77
CA ASN A 15 -9.12 1.70 -9.73
C ASN A 15 -9.51 2.31 -8.37
N ILE A 16 -8.54 2.82 -7.60
CA ILE A 16 -8.77 3.49 -6.32
C ILE A 16 -8.69 5.01 -6.52
N ASN A 17 -9.69 5.74 -6.03
CA ASN A 17 -9.74 7.20 -6.17
C ASN A 17 -8.66 7.88 -5.30
N PRO A 18 -7.70 8.61 -5.91
CA PRO A 18 -6.64 9.30 -5.16
C PRO A 18 -7.12 10.41 -4.24
N LYS A 19 -8.37 10.89 -4.37
CA LYS A 19 -8.94 11.91 -3.46
C LYS A 19 -8.98 11.46 -2.00
N ASN A 20 -8.94 10.15 -1.75
CA ASN A 20 -8.96 9.56 -0.41
C ASN A 20 -7.54 9.39 0.18
N MET A 21 -6.52 10.01 -0.44
CA MET A 21 -5.15 9.99 0.06
C MET A 21 -4.97 10.97 1.22
N PHE A 22 -4.35 10.48 2.29
CA PHE A 22 -3.90 11.28 3.42
C PHE A 22 -2.38 11.37 3.42
N PHE A 23 -1.86 12.54 3.75
CA PHE A 23 -0.44 12.82 3.82
C PHE A 23 -0.03 13.06 5.27
N ASP A 24 0.91 12.26 5.75
CA ASP A 24 1.58 12.55 7.01
C ASP A 24 2.91 13.24 6.70
N LYS A 25 3.10 14.42 7.33
CA LYS A 25 4.02 15.51 6.96
C LYS A 25 5.48 15.12 6.77
N LYS A 26 5.91 13.90 7.12
CA LYS A 26 7.34 13.53 7.07
C LYS A 26 7.69 12.23 6.35
N ARG A 27 6.81 11.24 6.21
CA ARG A 27 7.28 9.86 5.92
C ARG A 27 6.33 8.95 5.14
N GLN A 28 5.04 9.26 5.06
CA GLN A 28 4.06 8.31 4.52
C GLN A 28 2.87 9.01 3.85
N CYS A 29 2.36 8.37 2.80
CA CYS A 29 1.05 8.67 2.24
C CYS A 29 0.20 7.40 2.31
N TYR A 30 -1.08 7.51 2.68
CA TYR A 30 -1.94 6.34 2.83
C TYR A 30 -3.35 6.59 2.34
N CYS A 31 -4.07 5.51 2.05
CA CYS A 31 -5.47 5.50 1.66
C CYS A 31 -6.17 4.36 2.38
N VAL A 32 -7.34 4.62 2.97
CA VAL A 32 -8.21 3.59 3.55
C VAL A 32 -9.28 3.24 2.52
N ILE A 33 -9.52 1.95 2.31
CA ILE A 33 -10.46 1.41 1.34
C ILE A 33 -11.50 0.60 2.11
N ASN A 34 -12.77 1.01 1.98
CA ASN A 34 -13.93 0.37 2.59
C ASN A 34 -13.84 0.17 4.11
N GLY A 35 -13.00 0.93 4.82
CA GLY A 35 -12.81 0.81 6.28
C GLY A 35 -12.05 -0.45 6.74
N GLU A 36 -11.69 -1.35 5.82
CA GLU A 36 -11.13 -2.67 6.13
C GLU A 36 -9.71 -2.87 5.62
N SER A 37 -9.36 -2.21 4.52
CA SER A 37 -8.04 -2.29 3.91
C SER A 37 -7.36 -0.93 3.92
N TRP A 38 -6.04 -0.90 4.10
CA TRP A 38 -5.26 0.33 3.93
C TRP A 38 -4.04 0.10 3.08
N TRP A 39 -3.80 1.06 2.20
CA TRP A 39 -2.62 1.15 1.36
C TRP A 39 -1.75 2.24 1.92
N ARG A 40 -0.46 1.97 2.12
CA ARG A 40 0.49 2.93 2.69
C ARG A 40 1.77 2.93 1.85
N TYR A 41 2.14 4.09 1.37
CA TYR A 41 3.41 4.31 0.69
C TYR A 41 4.42 4.97 1.62
N TYR A 42 5.47 4.21 1.94
CA TYR A 42 6.62 4.65 2.70
C TYR A 42 7.63 5.31 1.75
N ILE A 43 7.57 6.64 1.69
CA ILE A 43 8.28 7.45 0.69
C ILE A 43 9.80 7.24 0.74
N LYS A 44 10.38 7.15 1.95
CA LYS A 44 11.85 7.05 2.13
C LYS A 44 12.41 5.70 1.70
N SER A 45 11.68 4.62 1.95
CA SER A 45 12.12 3.25 1.66
C SER A 45 11.63 2.74 0.30
N ASN A 46 10.74 3.51 -0.35
CA ASN A 46 10.06 3.18 -1.58
C ASN A 46 9.29 1.85 -1.47
N ILE A 47 8.56 1.69 -0.37
CA ILE A 47 7.78 0.50 -0.05
C ILE A 47 6.29 0.85 -0.08
N LEU A 48 5.50 -0.01 -0.72
CA LEU A 48 4.06 -0.02 -0.64
C LEU A 48 3.64 -1.14 0.34
N GLY A 49 3.01 -0.78 1.44
CA GLY A 49 2.31 -1.70 2.32
C GLY A 49 0.83 -1.75 1.95
N ILE A 50 0.30 -2.95 1.78
CA ILE A 50 -1.13 -3.21 1.64
C ILE A 50 -1.52 -4.07 2.82
N SER A 51 -2.38 -3.56 3.69
CA SER A 51 -2.88 -4.35 4.81
C SER A 51 -4.39 -4.46 4.81
N LYS A 52 -4.89 -5.54 5.38
CA LYS A 52 -6.31 -5.85 5.50
C LYS A 52 -6.57 -6.47 6.87
N LYS A 53 -7.73 -6.13 7.46
CA LYS A 53 -8.23 -6.84 8.64
C LYS A 53 -8.79 -8.19 8.22
N GLU A 54 -8.36 -9.25 8.88
CA GLU A 54 -8.91 -10.59 8.70
C GLU A 54 -9.22 -11.22 10.06
N MET A 55 -10.18 -12.14 10.05
CA MET A 55 -10.53 -12.94 11.22
C MET A 55 -10.03 -14.35 10.95
N LEU A 56 -9.06 -14.80 11.75
CA LEU A 56 -8.42 -16.11 11.59
C LEU A 56 -8.92 -17.06 12.68
N TYR A 57 -9.20 -18.30 12.29
CA TYR A 57 -9.55 -19.35 13.23
C TYR A 57 -8.28 -20.02 13.74
N ARG A 58 -8.04 -19.97 15.06
CA ARG A 58 -6.91 -20.60 15.73
C ARG A 58 -7.35 -21.22 17.05
N GLY A 59 -6.94 -22.48 17.28
CA GLY A 59 -7.09 -23.13 18.58
C GLY A 59 -8.49 -23.02 19.17
N TYR A 60 -9.53 -23.22 18.35
CA TYR A 60 -10.95 -23.14 18.72
C TYR A 60 -11.55 -21.74 18.94
N SER A 61 -10.87 -20.66 18.54
CA SER A 61 -11.45 -19.30 18.59
C SER A 61 -11.13 -18.49 17.34
N TYR A 62 -11.89 -17.40 17.14
CA TYR A 62 -11.66 -16.42 16.09
C TYR A 62 -10.89 -15.23 16.61
N GLU A 63 -9.74 -14.93 16.01
CA GLU A 63 -8.90 -13.79 16.36
C GLU A 63 -8.89 -12.77 15.23
N LYS A 64 -9.07 -11.48 15.57
CA LYS A 64 -8.88 -10.38 14.62
C LYS A 64 -7.39 -10.12 14.44
N GLN A 65 -6.91 -10.22 13.21
CA GLN A 65 -5.53 -9.93 12.86
C GLN A 65 -5.45 -8.93 11.69
N ILE A 66 -4.27 -8.34 11.55
CA ILE A 66 -3.92 -7.47 10.44
C ILE A 66 -2.90 -8.22 9.60
N LEU A 67 -3.26 -8.54 8.37
CA LEU A 67 -2.32 -9.09 7.40
C LEU A 67 -1.75 -7.93 6.59
N GLU A 68 -0.43 -7.73 6.64
CA GLU A 68 0.27 -6.73 5.84
C GLU A 68 1.17 -7.44 4.80
N LYS A 69 1.02 -7.03 3.55
CA LYS A 69 1.94 -7.38 2.46
C LYS A 69 2.74 -6.15 2.08
N LEU A 70 4.07 -6.29 2.09
CA LEU A 70 5.00 -5.23 1.72
C LEU A 70 5.58 -5.47 0.33
N PHE A 71 5.58 -4.44 -0.50
CA PHE A 71 6.11 -4.46 -1.86
C PHE A 71 7.14 -3.35 -2.02
N ARG A 72 8.35 -3.69 -2.47
CA ARG A 72 9.31 -2.69 -2.92
C ARG A 72 8.97 -2.26 -4.34
N LEU A 73 8.94 -0.95 -4.54
CA LEU A 73 8.68 -0.35 -5.84
C LEU A 73 10.00 -0.27 -6.63
N HIS A 74 9.99 -0.78 -7.87
CA HIS A 74 11.08 -0.62 -8.81
C HIS A 74 10.60 0.23 -10.00
N PHE A 75 11.29 1.34 -10.23
CA PHE A 75 10.97 2.27 -11.31
C PHE A 75 11.80 1.93 -12.53
N ASP A 76 11.14 1.43 -13.57
CA ASP A 76 11.76 1.31 -14.89
C ASP A 76 11.63 2.67 -15.59
N LYS A 77 12.74 3.38 -15.70
CA LYS A 77 12.79 4.70 -16.36
C LYS A 77 12.58 4.59 -17.87
N VAL A 78 12.95 3.47 -18.49
CA VAL A 78 12.90 3.29 -19.95
C VAL A 78 11.46 3.10 -20.39
N ASN A 79 10.72 2.25 -19.70
CA ASN A 79 9.32 1.96 -20.02
C ASN A 79 8.33 2.85 -19.24
N ASN A 80 8.83 3.74 -18.38
CA ASN A 80 8.04 4.55 -17.44
C ASN A 80 7.03 3.70 -16.64
N THR A 81 7.44 2.48 -16.25
CA THR A 81 6.60 1.52 -15.54
C THR A 81 7.04 1.36 -14.09
N ILE A 82 6.10 0.94 -13.26
CA ILE A 82 6.33 0.63 -11.85
C ILE A 82 6.11 -0.87 -11.68
N LYS A 83 7.16 -1.57 -11.23
CA LYS A 83 7.08 -2.98 -10.85
C LYS A 83 7.02 -3.09 -9.33
N LEU A 84 6.15 -3.97 -8.84
CA LEU A 84 6.00 -4.29 -7.41
C LEU A 84 6.71 -5.61 -7.14
N VAL A 85 7.71 -5.58 -6.25
CA VAL A 85 8.42 -6.79 -5.80
C VAL A 85 8.03 -7.06 -4.36
N GLN A 86 7.35 -8.17 -4.11
CA GLN A 86 6.92 -8.55 -2.76
C GLN A 86 8.14 -8.87 -1.88
N LEU A 87 8.23 -8.29 -0.69
CA LEU A 87 9.38 -8.42 0.20
C LEU A 87 9.35 -9.71 1.04
N HIS A 88 8.17 -10.27 1.34
CA HIS A 88 8.00 -11.55 2.03
C HIS A 88 6.73 -12.25 1.55
N LYS A 89 6.77 -13.59 1.37
CA LYS A 89 5.63 -14.42 0.96
C LYS A 89 4.72 -14.78 2.12
#